data_AF-A0A0G0K058-F1
#
_entry.id   AF-A0A0G0K058-F1
#
_cell.length_a   1.000
_cell.length_b   1.000
_cell.length_c   1.000
_cell.angle_alpha   90.00
_cell.angle_beta   90.00
_cell.angle_gamma   90.00
#
_symmetry.space_group_name_H-M   'P 1'
#
loop_
_entity.id
_entity.type
_entity.pdbx_description
1 polymer ?
#
loop_
_entity_poly.entity_id
_entity_poly.type
_entity_poly.pdbx_seq_one_letter_code
_entity_poly.pdbx_strand_id
1 'polypeptide(L)' 'MHLDLLNIAIIILANLFAGFIGGRVGGSGMITLPVLLFLGLSPSSAIATMKFSDVFTNLAAAIPYIFAKRNSN' A
#
# COMPACT_ATOMS: atom_id res chain seq x y z
N MET A 1 -15.52 -23.50 8.13
CA MET A 1 -15.62 -22.33 7.22
C MET A 1 -15.25 -22.81 5.83
N HIS A 2 -16.22 -22.97 4.94
CA HIS A 2 -15.96 -23.39 3.55
C HIS A 2 -15.61 -22.14 2.75
N LEU A 3 -14.32 -21.92 2.50
CA LEU A 3 -13.85 -20.82 1.67
C LEU A 3 -14.00 -21.26 0.21
N ASP A 4 -15.17 -21.00 -0.36
CA ASP A 4 -15.43 -21.27 -1.78
C ASP A 4 -14.47 -20.47 -2.67
N LEU A 5 -14.13 -21.04 -3.82
CA LEU A 5 -13.22 -20.43 -4.81
C LEU A 5 -13.70 -19.03 -5.24
N LEU A 6 -15.01 -18.81 -5.23
CA LEU A 6 -15.67 -17.53 -5.51
C LEU A 6 -15.36 -16.49 -4.42
N ASN A 7 -15.33 -16.88 -3.15
CA ASN A 7 -15.01 -15.98 -2.03
C ASN A 7 -13.54 -15.54 -2.09
N ILE A 8 -12.64 -16.44 -2.46
CA ILE A 8 -11.20 -16.13 -2.63
C ILE A 8 -11.02 -15.14 -3.79
N ALA A 9 -11.71 -15.35 -4.92
CA ALA A 9 -11.64 -14.44 -6.07
C ALA A 9 -12.15 -13.03 -5.74
N ILE A 10 -13.24 -12.92 -4.96
CA ILE A 10 -13.79 -11.62 -4.52
C ILE A 10 -12.82 -10.91 -3.58
N ILE A 11 -12.18 -11.62 -2.65
CA ILE A 11 -11.21 -11.04 -1.72
C ILE A 11 -9.98 -10.50 -2.46
N ILE A 12 -9.47 -11.24 -3.46
CA ILE A 12 -8.33 -10.80 -4.28
C ILE A 12 -8.69 -9.55 -5.08
N LEU A 13 -9.86 -9.53 -5.73
CA LEU A 13 -10.33 -8.37 -6.48
C LEU A 13 -10.53 -7.15 -5.58
N ALA A 14 -11.17 -7.32 -4.42
CA ALA A 14 -11.37 -6.24 -3.46
C ALA A 14 -10.05 -5.66 -2.94
N ASN A 15 -9.06 -6.51 -2.64
CA ASN A 15 -7.72 -6.05 -2.24
C ASN A 15 -6.96 -5.34 -3.38
N LEU A 16 -7.14 -5.79 -4.62
CA LEU A 16 -6.54 -5.15 -5.78
C LEU A 16 -7.09 -3.72 -5.98
N PHE A 17 -8.41 -3.54 -5.84
CA PHE A 17 -9.05 -2.22 -5.91
C PHE A 17 -8.69 -1.34 -4.72
N ALA A 18 -8.63 -1.90 -3.50
CA ALA A 18 -8.22 -1.18 -2.31
C ALA A 18 -6.75 -0.69 -2.42
N GLY A 19 -5.85 -1.51 -2.96
CA GLY A 19 -4.46 -1.15 -3.23
C GLY A 19 -4.31 -0.06 -4.30
N PHE A 20 -5.15 -0.09 -5.34
CA PHE A 20 -5.21 0.96 -6.36
C PHE A 20 -5.65 2.32 -5.82
N ILE A 21 -6.57 2.32 -4.85
CA ILE A 21 -7.03 3.54 -4.18
C ILE A 21 -5.96 4.03 -3.19
N GLY A 22 -5.37 3.12 -2.40
CA GLY A 22 -4.32 3.45 -1.43
C GLY A 22 -3.04 4.02 -2.05
N GLY A 23 -2.71 3.62 -3.28
CA GLY A 23 -1.52 4.12 -4.00
C GLY A 23 -1.65 5.53 -4.58
N ARG A 24 -2.86 6.09 -4.68
CA ARG A 24 -3.10 7.40 -5.34
C ARG A 24 -3.22 8.60 -4.40
N VAL A 25 -3.51 8.39 -3.11
CA VAL A 25 -3.80 9.50 -2.17
C VAL A 25 -2.66 9.87 -1.22
N GLY A 26 -1.46 9.29 -1.34
CA GLY A 26 -0.31 9.64 -0.48
C GLY A 26 -0.52 9.38 1.02
N GLY A 27 -1.60 8.67 1.38
CA GLY A 27 -2.04 8.43 2.76
C GLY A 27 -1.89 6.96 3.22
N SER A 28 -1.19 6.12 2.46
CA SER A 28 -0.98 4.71 2.83
C SER A 28 -0.35 4.54 4.22
N GLY A 29 0.56 5.44 4.61
CA GLY A 29 1.15 5.47 5.96
C GLY A 29 0.13 5.75 7.08
N MET A 30 -0.88 6.61 6.86
CA MET A 30 -1.86 6.93 7.90
C MET A 30 -2.83 5.77 8.19
N ILE A 31 -3.05 4.88 7.21
CA ILE A 31 -3.83 3.66 7.40
C ILE A 31 -2.96 2.52 7.95
N THR A 32 -1.71 2.45 7.50
CA THR A 32 -0.77 1.37 7.90
C THR A 32 -0.42 1.44 9.39
N LEU A 33 -0.30 2.62 10.00
CA LEU A 33 0.09 2.76 11.42
C LEU A 33 -0.98 2.19 12.36
N PRO A 34 -2.26 2.64 12.28
CA PRO A 34 -3.30 2.11 13.14
C PRO A 34 -3.54 0.63 12.88
N VAL A 35 -3.41 0.14 11.64
CA VAL A 35 -3.56 -1.29 11.32
C VAL A 35 -2.43 -2.13 11.93
N LEU A 36 -1.16 -1.70 11.84
CA LEU A 36 -0.04 -2.42 12.44
C LEU A 36 -0.11 -2.40 13.98
N LEU A 37 -0.56 -1.30 14.57
CA LEU A 37 -0.83 -1.22 16.01
C LEU A 37 -2.02 -2.11 16.41
N PHE A 38 -3.07 -2.20 15.60
CA PHE A 38 -4.21 -3.09 15.82
C PHE A 38 -3.80 -4.58 15.74
N LEU A 39 -2.81 -4.90 14.91
CA LEU A 39 -2.21 -6.23 14.80
C LEU A 39 -1.29 -6.57 16.00
N GLY A 40 -1.18 -5.68 16.99
CA GLY A 40 -0.43 -5.93 18.23
C GLY A 40 1.09 -5.72 18.09
N LEU A 41 1.56 -5.11 16.99
CA LEU A 41 2.98 -4.81 16.84
C LEU A 41 3.38 -3.67 17.77
N SER A 42 4.59 -3.77 18.34
CA SER A 42 5.16 -2.69 19.15
C SER A 42 5.25 -1.40 18.32
N PRO A 43 5.05 -0.20 18.91
CA PRO A 43 5.05 1.05 18.18
C PRO A 43 6.33 1.26 17.35
N SER A 44 7.48 0.84 17.88
CA SER A 44 8.77 0.94 17.18
C SER A 44 8.81 0.10 15.91
N SER A 45 8.36 -1.16 15.97
CA SER A 45 8.27 -2.03 14.78
C SER A 45 7.22 -1.54 13.79
N ALA A 46 6.09 -1.03 14.26
CA ALA A 46 5.03 -0.51 13.40
C ALA A 46 5.53 0.70 12.59
N ILE A 47 6.17 1.67 13.25
CA ILE A 47 6.74 2.87 12.59
C ILE A 47 7.85 2.46 11.61
N ALA A 48 8.70 1.51 11.98
CA ALA A 48 9.78 1.03 11.12
C ALA A 48 9.24 0.41 9.82
N THR A 49 8.23 -0.46 9.91
CA THR A 49 7.57 -1.04 8.73
C THR A 49 6.88 0.02 7.87
N MET A 50 6.28 1.04 8.48
CA MET A 50 5.70 2.15 7.71
C MET A 50 6.73 2.91 6.90
N LYS A 51 7.81 3.33 7.57
CA LYS A 51 8.89 4.11 6.96
C LYS A 51 9.55 3.31 5.83
N PHE A 52 9.66 2.00 6.01
CA PHE A 52 10.17 1.11 4.98
C PHE A 52 9.25 1.07 3.75
N SER A 53 7.94 0.85 3.93
CA SER A 53 6.98 0.85 2.80
C SER A 53 6.89 2.19 2.08
N ASP A 54 6.98 3.32 2.79
CA ASP A 54 6.96 4.67 2.20
C ASP A 54 8.12 4.88 1.20
N VAL A 55 9.30 4.31 1.46
CA VAL A 55 10.44 4.42 0.53
C VAL A 55 10.13 3.76 -0.79
N PHE A 56 9.54 2.55 -0.78
CA PHE A 56 9.17 1.85 -2.00
C PHE A 56 8.03 2.55 -2.74
N THR A 57 7.05 3.10 -2.01
CA THR A 57 5.96 3.87 -2.62
C THR A 57 6.46 5.16 -3.27
N ASN A 58 7.33 5.92 -2.61
CA ASN A 58 7.93 7.13 -3.19
C ASN A 58 8.84 6.79 -4.38
N LEU A 59 9.60 5.70 -4.31
CA LEU A 59 10.43 5.24 -5.42
C LEU A 59 9.57 4.84 -6.63
N ALA A 60 8.48 4.12 -6.39
CA ALA A 60 7.50 3.74 -7.42
C ALA A 60 6.79 4.94 -8.03
N ALA A 61 6.63 6.06 -7.31
CA ALA A 61 6.10 7.32 -7.84
C ALA A 61 7.17 8.16 -8.56
N ALA A 62 8.42 8.11 -8.09
CA ALA A 62 9.54 8.84 -8.70
C ALA A 62 9.88 8.33 -10.10
N ILE A 63 9.82 7.01 -10.33
CA ILE A 63 10.05 6.40 -11.64
C ILE A 63 9.14 7.02 -12.72
N PRO A 64 7.80 6.86 -12.69
CA PRO A 64 6.91 7.41 -13.72
C PRO A 64 7.01 8.94 -13.80
N TYR A 65 7.29 9.65 -12.69
CA TYR A 65 7.52 11.10 -12.74
C TYR A 65 8.76 11.46 -13.58
N ILE A 66 9.88 10.76 -13.40
CA ILE A 66 11.11 10.97 -14.20
C ILE A 66 10.86 10.61 -15.67
N PHE A 67 10.16 9.51 -15.95
CA PHE A 67 9.81 9.10 -17.31
C PHE A 67 8.84 10.10 -17.98
N ALA A 68 7.83 10.59 -17.26
CA ALA A 68 6.90 11.60 -17.76
C ALA A 68 7.60 12.94 -18.02
N LYS A 69 8.53 13.34 -17.13
CA LYS A 69 9.33 14.57 -17.31
C LYS A 69 10.30 14.47 -18.49
N ARG A 70 10.78 13.27 -18.84
CA ARG A 70 11.66 13.04 -20.00
C ARG A 70 10.93 13.22 -21.34
N ASN A 71 9.61 12.99 -21.39
CA ASN A 71 8.83 13.05 -22.63
C ASN A 71 8.18 14.44 -22.89
N SER A 72 8.61 15.47 -22.15
CA SER A 72 8.14 16.86 -22.27
C SER A 72 9.25 17.83 -22.69
N ASN A 73 10.36 17.33 -23.23
CA ASN A 73 11.37 18.08 -24.01
C ASN A 73 11.43 17.49 -25.42
#